data_AF-A0A1V5NSV1-F1
#
_entry.id   AF-A0A1V5NSV1-F1
#
_cell.length_a   1.000
_cell.length_b   1.000
_cell.length_c   1.000
_cell.angle_alpha   90.00
_cell.angle_beta   90.00
_cell.angle_gamma   90.00
#
_symmetry.space_group_name_H-M   'P 1'
#
loop_
_entity.id
_entity.type
_entity.pdbx_description
1 polymer ?
#
loop_
_entity_poly.entity_id
_entity_poly.type
_entity_poly.pdbx_seq_one_letter_code
_entity_poly.pdbx_strand_id
1 'polypeptide(L)'
;MPMISSHGIADVCRLVGSDIILLSTPPPEFDPAGMIETLDRVAGLDLDYIYFAHYGRAGGVSAILAYLKDQLHAFEALGRRLLVSGGGAGEIERAIRDMVMDQVAIYGLKDSEHPAIKFMELDIRLNAAGINHYLGR
;
A
#
# COMPACT_ATOMS: atom_id res chain seq x y z
N MET A 1 20.02 11.07 -12.91
CA MET A 1 19.47 10.70 -11.58
C MET A 1 17.98 10.50 -11.75
N PRO A 2 17.44 9.27 -11.82
CA PRO A 2 16.00 9.10 -11.84
C PRO A 2 15.49 9.05 -10.39
N MET A 3 14.66 10.04 -10.06
CA MET A 3 13.72 9.98 -8.95
C MET A 3 12.68 8.91 -9.28
N ILE A 4 12.63 7.83 -8.50
CA ILE A 4 11.54 6.86 -8.61
C ILE A 4 10.47 7.30 -7.62
N SER A 5 9.56 8.15 -8.10
CA SER A 5 8.29 8.42 -7.45
C SER A 5 7.21 7.61 -8.16
N SER A 6 6.37 6.86 -7.44
CA SER A 6 4.92 6.63 -7.72
C SER A 6 4.42 6.19 -9.11
N HIS A 7 5.28 5.92 -10.10
CA HIS A 7 4.91 5.38 -11.40
C HIS A 7 4.51 3.91 -11.31
N GLY A 8 4.94 3.22 -10.25
CA GLY A 8 4.82 1.78 -10.07
C GLY A 8 3.41 1.25 -10.28
N ILE A 9 2.49 1.63 -9.39
CA ILE A 9 1.11 1.14 -9.44
C ILE A 9 0.35 1.59 -10.70
N ALA A 10 0.62 2.79 -11.21
CA ALA A 10 -0.02 3.28 -12.43
C ALA A 10 0.40 2.45 -13.66
N ASP A 11 1.67 2.03 -13.73
CA ASP A 11 2.18 1.15 -14.78
C ASP A 11 1.59 -0.27 -14.66
N VAL A 12 1.39 -0.75 -13.42
CA VAL A 12 0.65 -2.01 -13.17
C VAL A 12 -0.77 -1.93 -13.69
N CYS A 13 -1.53 -0.90 -13.28
CA CYS A 13 -2.93 -0.72 -13.70
C CYS A 13 -3.07 -0.71 -15.23
N ARG A 14 -2.17 0.00 -15.93
CA ARG A 14 -2.17 0.04 -17.41
C ARG A 14 -1.93 -1.33 -18.02
N LEU A 15 -1.05 -2.13 -17.43
CA LEU A 15 -0.70 -3.42 -17.97
C LEU A 15 -1.78 -4.49 -17.69
N VAL A 16 -2.47 -4.43 -16.55
CA VAL A 16 -3.54 -5.36 -16.19
C VAL A 16 -4.93 -4.93 -16.69
N GLY A 17 -5.08 -3.67 -17.08
CA GLY A 17 -6.37 -3.10 -17.51
C GLY A 17 -7.41 -2.98 -16.39
N SER A 18 -6.96 -2.86 -15.13
CA SER A 18 -7.80 -2.74 -13.94
C SER A 18 -7.21 -1.70 -12.99
N ASP A 19 -8.07 -0.95 -12.30
CA ASP A 19 -7.65 -0.02 -11.27
C ASP A 19 -7.33 -0.77 -9.98
N ILE A 20 -6.06 -0.74 -9.58
CA ILE A 20 -5.57 -1.32 -8.32
C ILE A 20 -5.28 -0.19 -7.34
N ILE A 21 -5.80 -0.32 -6.13
CA ILE A 21 -5.54 0.59 -5.02
C ILE A 21 -4.62 -0.11 -4.03
N LEU A 22 -3.49 0.51 -3.73
CA LEU A 22 -2.54 0.06 -2.71
C LEU A 22 -2.19 1.23 -1.79
N LEU A 23 -2.05 0.95 -0.51
CA LEU A 23 -1.57 1.91 0.47
C LEU A 23 -0.09 2.19 0.20
N SER A 24 0.31 3.46 0.30
CA SER A 24 1.70 3.89 0.24
C SER A 24 2.06 4.61 1.53
N THR A 25 3.09 4.11 2.21
CA THR A 25 3.54 4.55 3.54
C THR A 25 5.07 4.46 3.68
N PRO A 26 5.85 5.18 2.85
CA PRO A 26 7.29 5.28 3.02
C PRO A 26 7.65 5.93 4.38
N PRO A 27 8.86 5.76 4.91
CA PRO A 27 9.30 6.55 6.06
C PRO A 27 9.37 8.05 5.73
N PRO A 28 8.97 8.96 6.64
CA PRO A 28 8.40 8.73 7.97
C PRO A 28 6.86 8.68 7.98
N GLU A 29 6.22 8.50 6.83
CA GLU A 29 4.78 8.70 6.60
C GLU A 29 3.88 7.60 7.19
N PHE A 30 4.43 6.44 7.59
CA PHE A 30 3.66 5.42 8.31
C PHE A 30 3.33 5.90 9.73
N ASP A 31 2.12 6.44 9.92
CA ASP A 31 1.52 6.79 11.21
C ASP A 31 0.07 6.31 11.24
N PRO A 32 -0.20 5.08 11.73
CA PRO A 32 -1.53 4.48 11.65
C PRO A 32 -2.64 5.33 12.29
N ALA A 33 -2.37 5.93 13.45
CA ALA A 33 -3.35 6.75 14.15
C ALA A 33 -3.71 8.01 13.36
N GLY A 34 -2.71 8.76 12.91
CA GLY A 34 -2.92 9.97 12.11
C GLY A 34 -3.57 9.68 10.74
N MET A 35 -3.23 8.54 10.14
CA MET A 35 -3.83 8.10 8.87
C MET A 35 -5.30 7.72 9.04
N ILE A 36 -5.67 6.98 10.10
CA ILE A 36 -7.08 6.66 10.39
C ILE A 36 -7.89 7.95 10.59
N GLU A 37 -7.38 8.89 11.38
CA GLU A 37 -8.03 10.18 11.59
C GLU A 37 -8.23 10.94 10.26
N THR A 38 -7.21 10.92 9.40
CA THR A 38 -7.30 11.53 8.07
C THR A 38 -8.37 10.87 7.20
N LEU A 39 -8.40 9.54 7.16
CA LEU A 39 -9.39 8.77 6.40
C LEU A 39 -10.82 8.98 6.93
N ASP A 40 -11.00 9.12 8.24
CA ASP A 40 -12.29 9.46 8.86
C ASP A 40 -12.78 10.85 8.46
N ARG A 41 -11.89 11.85 8.45
CA ARG A 41 -12.23 13.19 8.00
C ARG A 41 -12.67 13.19 6.53
N VAL A 42 -11.95 12.46 5.67
CA VAL A 42 -12.31 12.35 4.24
C VAL A 42 -13.64 11.61 4.08
N ALA A 43 -13.91 10.56 4.86
CA ALA A 43 -15.18 9.84 4.83
C ALA A 43 -16.38 10.74 5.20
N GLY A 44 -16.18 11.73 6.06
CA GLY A 44 -17.20 12.71 6.44
C GLY A 44 -17.55 13.74 5.36
N LEU A 45 -16.82 13.79 4.24
CA LEU A 45 -17.04 14.76 3.17
C LEU A 45 -18.02 14.28 2.08
N ASP A 46 -18.50 13.03 2.13
CA ASP A 46 -19.45 12.43 1.16
C ASP A 46 -19.03 12.65 -0.30
N LEU A 47 -17.81 12.25 -0.64
CA LEU A 47 -17.21 12.50 -1.95
C LEU A 47 -17.65 11.45 -2.99
N ASP A 48 -18.01 11.91 -4.18
CA ASP A 48 -18.23 11.01 -5.32
C ASP A 48 -16.93 10.42 -5.87
N TYR A 49 -15.83 11.19 -5.80
CA TYR A 49 -14.54 10.86 -6.43
C TYR A 49 -13.32 11.29 -5.61
N ILE A 50 -12.24 10.50 -5.69
CA ILE A 50 -10.89 10.88 -5.26
C ILE A 50 -9.98 11.01 -6.49
N TYR A 51 -9.10 12.01 -6.48
CA TYR A 51 -8.06 12.22 -7.49
C TYR A 51 -6.69 11.95 -6.87
N PHE A 52 -5.86 11.15 -7.53
CA PHE A 52 -4.55 10.78 -7.01
C PHE A 52 -3.46 11.75 -7.47
N ALA A 53 -2.41 11.89 -6.67
CA ALA A 53 -1.29 12.78 -6.97
C ALA A 53 -0.61 12.50 -8.33
N HIS A 54 -0.71 11.26 -8.83
CA HIS A 54 -0.05 10.80 -10.04
C HIS A 54 -1.03 10.29 -11.10
N TYR A 55 -2.00 11.15 -11.44
CA TYR A 55 -3.08 10.90 -12.42
C TYR A 55 -4.12 9.87 -11.96
N GLY A 56 -5.27 9.88 -12.63
CA GLY A 56 -6.38 8.98 -12.33
C GLY A 56 -7.39 9.56 -11.35
N ARG A 57 -8.60 8.99 -11.39
CA ARG A 57 -9.68 9.25 -10.44
C ARG A 57 -10.32 7.91 -10.08
N ALA A 58 -10.82 7.78 -8.87
CA ALA A 58 -11.59 6.61 -8.46
C ALA A 58 -12.92 7.06 -7.84
N GLY A 59 -14.00 6.36 -8.21
CA GLY A 59 -15.30 6.48 -7.56
C GLY A 59 -15.46 5.43 -6.46
N GLY A 60 -16.63 5.39 -5.80
CA GLY A 60 -16.86 4.45 -4.70
C GLY A 60 -15.99 4.76 -3.49
N VAL A 61 -15.82 6.06 -3.19
CA VAL A 61 -14.91 6.59 -2.17
C VAL A 61 -15.04 5.87 -0.83
N SER A 62 -16.27 5.63 -0.35
CA SER A 62 -16.49 4.94 0.93
C SER A 62 -15.87 3.53 0.97
N ALA A 63 -15.94 2.77 -0.12
CA ALA A 63 -15.33 1.45 -0.21
C ALA A 63 -13.80 1.54 -0.26
N ILE A 64 -13.26 2.53 -0.97
CA ILE A 64 -11.81 2.80 -1.03
C ILE A 64 -11.28 3.15 0.35
N LEU A 65 -11.93 4.07 1.06
CA LEU A 65 -11.51 4.49 2.39
C LEU A 65 -11.58 3.33 3.38
N ALA A 66 -12.63 2.51 3.34
CA ALA A 66 -12.73 1.30 4.16
C ALA A 66 -11.59 0.32 3.86
N TYR A 67 -11.32 0.05 2.59
CA TYR A 67 -10.23 -0.82 2.15
C TYR A 67 -8.85 -0.31 2.61
N LEU A 68 -8.59 1.00 2.51
CA LEU A 68 -7.33 1.58 2.98
C LEU A 68 -7.15 1.45 4.50
N LYS A 69 -8.23 1.58 5.28
CA LYS A 69 -8.19 1.36 6.74
C LYS A 69 -7.89 -0.11 7.05
N ASP A 70 -8.54 -1.04 6.37
CA ASP A 70 -8.31 -2.48 6.56
C ASP A 70 -6.87 -2.86 6.21
N GLN A 71 -6.34 -2.32 5.11
CA GLN A 71 -4.96 -2.56 4.70
C GLN A 71 -3.97 -1.97 5.71
N LEU A 72 -4.23 -0.77 6.22
CA LEU A 72 -3.40 -0.12 7.25
C LEU A 72 -3.37 -0.93 8.55
N HIS A 73 -4.52 -1.39 9.05
CA HIS A 73 -4.59 -2.26 10.23
C HIS A 73 -3.84 -3.58 10.01
N ALA A 74 -3.96 -4.17 8.83
CA ALA A 74 -3.27 -5.41 8.50
C ALA A 74 -1.74 -5.21 8.46
N PHE A 75 -1.26 -4.10 7.88
CA PHE A 75 0.16 -3.75 7.87
C PHE A 75 0.71 -3.53 9.28
N GLU A 76 -0.01 -2.78 10.13
CA GLU A 76 0.40 -2.54 11.51
C GLU A 76 0.45 -3.85 12.33
N ALA A 77 -0.62 -4.65 12.28
CA ALA A 77 -0.68 -5.92 13.01
C ALA A 77 0.42 -6.89 12.58
N LEU A 78 0.70 -6.96 11.27
CA LEU A 78 1.76 -7.76 10.70
C LEU A 78 3.13 -7.30 11.20
N GLY A 79 3.42 -5.99 11.11
CA GLY A 79 4.68 -5.41 11.58
C GLY A 79 4.93 -5.68 13.05
N ARG A 80 3.92 -5.45 13.90
CA ARG A 80 4.00 -5.71 15.35
C ARG A 80 4.31 -7.19 15.64
N ARG A 81 3.59 -8.11 15.00
CA ARG A 81 3.79 -9.55 15.18
C ARG A 81 5.21 -9.99 14.81
N LEU A 82 5.74 -9.50 13.69
CA LEU A 82 7.07 -9.87 13.21
C LEU A 82 8.17 -9.31 14.12
N LEU A 83 8.06 -8.06 14.56
CA LEU A 83 9.03 -7.47 15.48
C LEU A 83 9.06 -8.18 16.84
N VAL A 84 7.89 -8.52 17.39
CA VAL A 84 7.78 -9.32 18.64
C VAL A 84 8.42 -10.70 18.48
N SER A 85 8.41 -11.26 17.28
CA SER A 85 9.02 -12.56 16.97
C SER A 85 10.53 -12.47 16.67
N GLY A 86 11.15 -11.30 16.84
CA GLY A 86 12.57 -11.06 16.57
C GLY A 86 12.91 -10.84 15.10
N GLY A 87 11.91 -10.67 14.23
CA GLY A 87 12.11 -10.25 12.84
C GLY A 87 12.44 -8.75 12.73
N GLY A 88 12.77 -8.30 11.52
CA GLY A 88 13.02 -6.90 11.22
C GLY A 88 12.51 -6.49 9.84
N ALA A 89 13.11 -5.44 9.27
CA ALA A 89 12.69 -4.88 7.99
C ALA A 89 12.61 -5.92 6.85
N GLY A 90 13.52 -6.89 6.82
CA GLY A 90 13.52 -7.94 5.78
C GLY A 90 12.34 -8.91 5.90
N GLU A 91 11.98 -9.34 7.12
CA GLU A 91 10.80 -10.16 7.37
C GLU A 91 9.51 -9.40 7.04
N ILE A 92 9.45 -8.13 7.42
CA ILE A 92 8.32 -7.25 7.12
C ILE A 92 8.17 -7.08 5.60
N GLU A 93 9.25 -6.82 4.87
CA GLU A 93 9.22 -6.67 3.42
C GLU A 93 8.69 -7.92 2.71
N ARG A 94 9.17 -9.11 3.09
CA ARG A 94 8.66 -10.37 2.52
C ARG A 94 7.17 -10.55 2.78
N ALA A 95 6.74 -10.29 4.00
CA ALA A 95 5.34 -10.47 4.37
C ALA A 95 4.41 -9.42 3.73
N ILE A 96 4.86 -8.17 3.55
CA ILE A 96 4.12 -7.16 2.78
C ILE A 96 4.08 -7.55 1.30
N ARG A 97 5.17 -8.08 0.73
CA ARG A 97 5.16 -8.61 -0.64
C ARG A 97 4.08 -9.69 -0.78
N ASP A 98 4.04 -10.67 0.11
CA ASP A 98 3.05 -11.75 0.04
C ASP A 98 1.62 -11.21 0.08
N MET A 99 1.33 -10.26 1.00
CA MET A 99 0.02 -9.60 1.05
C MET A 99 -0.34 -8.85 -0.24
N VAL A 100 0.61 -8.11 -0.82
CA VAL A 100 0.39 -7.39 -2.08
C VAL A 100 0.16 -8.38 -3.22
N MET A 101 0.91 -9.49 -3.26
CA MET A 101 0.71 -10.54 -4.26
C MET A 101 -0.68 -11.18 -4.17
N ASP A 102 -1.15 -11.48 -2.96
CA ASP A 102 -2.50 -11.99 -2.73
C ASP A 102 -3.57 -10.98 -3.18
N GLN A 103 -3.35 -9.70 -2.94
CA GLN A 103 -4.25 -8.63 -3.39
C GLN A 103 -4.26 -8.51 -4.92
N VAL A 104 -3.11 -8.53 -5.60
CA VAL A 104 -3.08 -8.35 -7.05
C VAL A 104 -3.49 -9.60 -7.83
N ALA A 105 -3.45 -10.78 -7.20
CA ALA A 105 -3.90 -12.04 -7.79
C ALA A 105 -5.38 -12.01 -8.18
N ILE A 106 -6.23 -11.24 -7.48
CA ILE A 106 -7.65 -11.07 -7.81
C ILE A 106 -7.85 -10.34 -9.15
N TYR A 107 -6.86 -9.54 -9.56
CA TYR A 107 -6.82 -8.83 -10.85
C TYR A 107 -6.08 -9.63 -11.93
N GLY A 108 -5.79 -10.91 -11.69
CA GLY A 108 -5.14 -11.80 -12.66
C GLY A 108 -3.60 -11.84 -12.59
N LEU A 109 -2.97 -11.05 -11.72
CA LEU A 109 -1.52 -11.10 -11.50
C LEU A 109 -1.13 -12.23 -10.54
N LYS A 110 -1.17 -13.47 -11.03
CA LYS A 110 -0.84 -14.67 -10.25
C LYS A 110 0.62 -15.11 -10.36
N ASP A 111 1.30 -14.69 -11.43
CA ASP A 111 2.71 -15.01 -11.64
C ASP A 111 3.58 -13.95 -10.93
N SER A 112 4.39 -14.39 -9.95
CA SER A 112 5.30 -13.51 -9.21
C SER A 112 6.41 -12.94 -10.09
N GLU A 113 6.72 -13.59 -11.20
CA GLU A 113 7.74 -13.15 -12.16
C GLU A 113 7.17 -12.22 -13.24
N HIS A 114 5.85 -11.95 -13.19
CA HIS A 114 5.19 -11.08 -14.15
C HIS A 114 5.85 -9.70 -14.14
N PRO A 115 6.18 -9.09 -15.31
CA PRO A 115 6.87 -7.80 -15.37
C PRO A 115 6.22 -6.67 -14.55
N ALA A 116 4.89 -6.69 -14.42
CA ALA A 116 4.14 -5.78 -13.55
C ALA A 116 4.60 -5.79 -12.08
N ILE A 117 5.01 -6.94 -11.54
CA ILE A 117 5.43 -7.05 -10.15
C ILE A 117 6.66 -6.19 -9.87
N LYS A 118 7.55 -6.07 -10.86
CA LYS A 118 8.76 -5.22 -10.78
C LYS A 118 8.44 -3.75 -10.53
N PHE A 119 7.27 -3.28 -10.99
CA PHE A 119 6.85 -1.91 -10.76
C PHE A 119 6.41 -1.65 -9.32
N MET A 120 6.06 -2.67 -8.54
CA MET A 120 5.62 -2.53 -7.14
C MET A 120 6.75 -2.76 -6.12
N GLU A 121 7.91 -3.27 -6.53
CA GLU A 121 8.98 -3.67 -5.60
C GLU A 121 9.49 -2.51 -4.75
N LEU A 122 9.62 -1.32 -5.36
CA LEU A 122 10.03 -0.15 -4.62
C LEU A 122 9.00 0.23 -3.57
N ASP A 123 7.71 0.27 -3.94
CA ASP A 123 6.62 0.65 -3.04
C ASP A 123 6.50 -0.36 -1.88
N ILE A 124 6.60 -1.67 -2.16
CA ILE A 124 6.63 -2.73 -1.15
C ILE A 124 7.77 -2.49 -0.16
N ARG A 125 8.99 -2.26 -0.65
CA ARG A 125 10.16 -2.03 0.20
C ARG A 125 10.02 -0.76 1.03
N LEU A 126 9.50 0.31 0.43
CA LEU A 126 9.28 1.59 1.14
C LEU A 126 8.21 1.45 2.21
N ASN A 127 7.09 0.76 1.94
CA ASN A 127 6.06 0.47 2.92
C ASN A 127 6.63 -0.33 4.10
N ALA A 128 7.40 -1.38 3.83
CA ALA A 128 8.04 -2.18 4.87
C ALA A 128 9.03 -1.35 5.70
N ALA A 129 9.82 -0.48 5.05
CA ALA A 129 10.71 0.44 5.75
C ALA A 129 9.95 1.42 6.66
N GLY A 130 8.80 1.93 6.22
CA GLY A 130 7.94 2.83 7.00
C GLY A 130 7.43 2.16 8.27
N ILE A 131 6.88 0.94 8.13
CA ILE A 131 6.40 0.12 9.25
C ILE A 131 7.54 -0.15 10.25
N ASN A 132 8.69 -0.63 9.76
CA ASN A 132 9.84 -0.94 10.61
C ASN A 132 10.38 0.31 11.32
N HIS A 133 10.43 1.45 10.63
CA HIS A 133 10.88 2.71 11.20
C HIS A 133 9.95 3.24 12.30
N TYR A 134 8.63 3.10 12.12
CA TYR A 134 7.65 3.56 13.11
C TYR A 134 7.60 2.64 14.33
N LEU A 135 7.52 1.32 14.12
CA LEU A 135 7.33 0.33 15.19
C LEU A 135 8.63 -0.09 15.89
N GLY A 136 9.78 0.07 15.24
CA GLY A 136 11.09 -0.26 15.82
C GLY A 136 11.65 0.81 16.77
N ARG A 137 10.86 1.85 17.07
CA ARG A 137 11.18 2.89 18.06
C ARG A 137 10.88 2.44 19.47
#